data_AF-D3MSL7-F1
#
_entry.id   AF-D3MSL7-F1
#
_cell.length_a   1.000
_cell.length_b   1.000
_cell.length_c   1.000
_cell.angle_alpha   90.00
_cell.angle_beta   90.00
_cell.angle_gamma   90.00
#
_symmetry.space_group_name_H-M   'P 1'
#
loop_
_entity.id
_entity.type
_entity.pdbx_description
1 polymer ?
#
loop_
_entity_poly.entity_id
_entity_poly.type
_entity_poly.pdbx_seq_one_letter_code
_entity_poly.pdbx_strand_id
1 'polypeptide(L)'
;NGLYGKSYAVFKDSKLAKDKFPTPEAADNFKEAKWNVEKPWDQAITKNAEFKASAISSVFDKTNVTKIEVIQDPTKMTYTEGEKPAHDGIKVKLTDKNGNTVEIGKDQLAGYGVTVTPAEDKDLTVKDNNDKPFVAKVNGKDAQGKAKELTANSKNKITVNPQQSNEDVIPYVPANKTEPTNPNDTNVPTTDKDGKAVDKTKYDIVAFKVTDADKTKGSLTLGKLDKQQVISVLVKKGSKWEKVTVPTINVTDSKTTKANGYKPSIPATTEAVVNGKVYEAQF
;
A
#
# COMPACT_ATOMS: atom_id res chain seq x y z
N ASN A 1 17.51 -31.83 -45.84
CA ASN A 1 18.64 -32.21 -44.95
C ASN A 1 20.04 -32.16 -45.56
N GLY A 2 20.27 -31.59 -46.75
CA GLY A 2 21.61 -31.61 -47.36
C GLY A 2 22.33 -30.26 -47.39
N LEU A 3 22.59 -29.58 -46.27
CA LEU A 3 23.22 -28.24 -46.32
C LEU A 3 24.11 -27.86 -45.10
N TYR A 4 24.98 -28.74 -44.61
CA TYR A 4 26.08 -28.30 -43.73
C TYR A 4 27.41 -28.97 -44.14
N GLY A 5 28.46 -28.16 -44.33
CA GLY A 5 29.84 -28.62 -44.56
C GLY A 5 30.42 -28.52 -45.98
N LYS A 6 30.01 -27.54 -46.81
CA LYS A 6 30.67 -27.32 -48.12
C LYS A 6 32.05 -26.68 -47.94
N SER A 7 33.04 -27.20 -48.68
CA SER A 7 34.37 -26.61 -48.79
C SER A 7 34.59 -26.08 -50.21
N TYR A 8 35.25 -24.93 -50.32
CA TYR A 8 35.57 -24.28 -51.58
C TYR A 8 37.07 -24.01 -51.67
N ALA A 9 37.67 -24.32 -52.82
CA ALA A 9 38.98 -23.78 -53.17
C ALA A 9 38.77 -22.39 -53.78
N VAL A 10 39.52 -21.41 -53.30
CA VAL A 10 39.49 -20.03 -53.80
C VAL A 10 40.92 -19.57 -54.03
N PHE A 11 41.13 -18.62 -54.95
CA PHE A 11 42.43 -18.00 -55.12
C PHE A 11 42.83 -17.27 -53.83
N LYS A 12 44.13 -17.29 -53.53
CA LYS A 12 44.67 -16.54 -52.40
C LYS A 12 44.28 -15.06 -52.55
N ASP A 13 43.85 -14.45 -51.44
CA ASP A 13 43.44 -13.05 -51.34
C ASP A 13 42.14 -12.69 -52.11
N SER A 14 41.43 -13.69 -52.64
CA SER A 14 40.11 -13.51 -53.29
C SER A 14 38.95 -13.64 -52.31
N LYS A 15 37.75 -13.21 -52.74
CA LYS A 15 36.50 -13.36 -51.99
C LYS A 15 35.66 -14.50 -52.57
N LEU A 16 34.93 -15.22 -51.71
CA LEU A 16 33.93 -16.18 -52.16
C LEU A 16 32.63 -15.44 -52.51
N ALA A 17 32.05 -15.72 -53.67
CA ALA A 17 30.83 -15.06 -54.12
C ALA A 17 29.63 -15.34 -53.19
N LYS A 18 28.75 -14.34 -53.02
CA LYS A 18 27.62 -14.39 -52.06
C LYS A 18 26.67 -15.56 -52.31
N ASP A 19 26.40 -15.90 -53.57
CA ASP A 19 25.55 -17.02 -53.99
C ASP A 19 26.14 -18.39 -53.63
N LYS A 20 27.43 -18.45 -53.26
CA LYS A 20 28.08 -19.67 -52.78
C LYS A 20 27.97 -19.86 -51.27
N PHE A 21 27.53 -18.83 -50.54
CA PHE A 21 27.21 -18.98 -49.11
C PHE A 21 25.79 -19.51 -48.95
N PRO A 22 25.58 -20.56 -48.14
CA PRO A 22 24.25 -20.93 -47.68
C PRO A 22 23.56 -19.74 -46.98
N THR A 23 22.23 -19.68 -47.04
CA THR A 23 21.46 -18.78 -46.19
C THR A 23 21.25 -19.46 -44.84
N PRO A 24 21.68 -18.87 -43.71
CA PRO A 24 21.36 -19.42 -42.40
C PRO A 24 19.84 -19.37 -42.18
N GLU A 25 19.25 -20.51 -41.86
CA GLU A 25 17.85 -20.65 -41.51
C GLU A 25 17.77 -21.23 -40.10
N ALA A 26 16.86 -20.70 -39.27
CA ALA A 26 16.62 -21.22 -37.94
C ALA A 26 15.64 -22.39 -38.03
N ALA A 27 15.92 -23.46 -37.30
CA ALA A 27 14.94 -24.52 -37.08
C ALA A 27 13.81 -24.03 -36.16
N ASP A 28 12.72 -24.80 -36.07
CA ASP A 28 11.65 -24.57 -35.11
C ASP A 28 12.24 -24.38 -33.70
N ASN A 29 11.69 -23.42 -32.95
CA ASN A 29 12.16 -23.03 -31.60
C ASN A 29 13.53 -22.35 -31.55
N PHE A 30 14.09 -21.93 -32.68
CA PHE A 30 15.26 -21.07 -32.76
C PHE A 30 14.95 -19.77 -33.52
N LYS A 31 15.79 -18.75 -33.32
CA LYS A 31 15.72 -17.46 -34.00
C LYS A 31 17.11 -16.89 -34.27
N GLU A 32 17.16 -15.80 -35.02
CA GLU A 32 18.40 -15.06 -35.33
C GLU A 32 19.53 -15.93 -35.90
N ALA A 33 19.17 -16.84 -36.83
CA ALA A 33 20.18 -17.59 -37.58
C ALA A 33 21.08 -16.61 -38.36
N LYS A 34 22.37 -16.62 -38.05
CA LYS A 34 23.34 -15.71 -38.67
C LYS A 34 24.72 -16.35 -38.74
N TRP A 35 25.50 -15.86 -39.68
CA TRP A 35 26.93 -16.16 -39.75
C TRP A 35 27.67 -15.51 -38.57
N ASN A 36 28.79 -16.11 -38.18
CA ASN A 36 29.70 -15.59 -37.16
C ASN A 36 30.35 -14.25 -37.54
N VAL A 37 30.16 -13.80 -38.78
CA VAL A 37 30.54 -12.48 -39.30
C VAL A 37 29.38 -11.90 -40.11
N GLU A 38 29.21 -10.58 -40.11
CA GLU A 38 28.03 -9.89 -40.68
C GLU A 38 27.86 -10.11 -42.19
N LYS A 39 28.98 -10.22 -42.93
CA LYS A 39 29.02 -10.39 -44.39
C LYS A 39 30.20 -11.28 -44.78
N PRO A 40 30.07 -12.61 -44.67
CA PRO A 40 31.20 -13.50 -44.91
C PRO A 40 31.70 -13.45 -46.37
N TRP A 41 30.83 -13.13 -47.33
CA TRP A 41 31.20 -12.93 -48.74
C TRP A 41 32.03 -11.66 -49.01
N ASP A 42 32.10 -10.71 -48.07
CA ASP A 42 32.94 -9.52 -48.21
C ASP A 42 34.36 -9.73 -47.69
N GLN A 43 34.64 -10.88 -47.05
CA GLN A 43 35.92 -11.23 -46.44
C GLN A 43 36.88 -11.82 -47.49
N ALA A 44 38.10 -11.27 -47.58
CA ALA A 44 39.16 -11.84 -48.42
C ALA A 44 39.80 -13.08 -47.74
N ILE A 45 39.98 -14.16 -48.51
CA ILE A 45 40.51 -15.43 -48.03
C ILE A 45 42.02 -15.45 -48.22
N THR A 46 42.74 -14.95 -47.21
CA THR A 46 44.22 -14.87 -47.20
C THR A 46 44.89 -16.12 -46.64
N LYS A 47 44.10 -16.94 -45.93
CA LYS A 47 44.44 -18.22 -45.30
C LYS A 47 43.18 -19.07 -45.18
N ASN A 48 43.31 -20.30 -44.68
CA ASN A 48 42.16 -21.15 -44.37
C ASN A 48 41.18 -20.40 -43.43
N ALA A 49 39.94 -20.26 -43.88
CA ALA A 49 38.88 -19.54 -43.17
C ALA A 49 37.69 -20.48 -42.93
N GLU A 50 37.08 -20.32 -41.76
CA GLU A 50 35.89 -21.08 -41.37
C GLU A 50 34.76 -20.11 -41.02
N PHE A 51 33.64 -20.23 -41.72
CA PHE A 51 32.42 -19.47 -41.45
C PHE A 51 31.39 -20.38 -40.81
N LYS A 52 30.91 -20.00 -39.62
CA LYS A 52 29.98 -20.80 -38.82
C LYS A 52 28.66 -20.06 -38.74
N ALA A 53 27.57 -20.76 -39.02
CA ALA A 53 26.24 -20.26 -38.73
C ALA A 53 25.84 -20.70 -37.32
N SER A 54 25.12 -19.82 -36.61
CA SER A 54 24.54 -20.10 -35.30
C SER A 54 23.16 -19.48 -35.20
N ALA A 55 22.32 -20.04 -34.32
CA ALA A 55 21.02 -19.50 -33.95
C ALA A 55 20.88 -19.55 -32.43
N ILE A 56 19.93 -18.80 -31.88
CA ILE A 56 19.62 -18.80 -30.44
C ILE A 56 18.22 -19.38 -30.19
N SER A 57 18.01 -19.98 -29.03
CA SER A 57 16.69 -20.51 -28.64
C SER A 57 15.65 -19.39 -28.62
N SER A 58 14.49 -19.63 -29.23
CA SER A 58 13.31 -18.76 -29.12
C SER A 58 12.34 -19.17 -27.99
N VAL A 59 12.61 -20.31 -27.34
CA VAL A 59 11.86 -20.75 -26.15
C VAL A 59 12.32 -19.94 -24.94
N PHE A 60 11.35 -19.42 -24.19
CA PHE A 60 11.60 -18.66 -22.96
C PHE A 60 12.27 -19.51 -21.88
N ASP A 61 13.41 -19.02 -21.38
CA ASP A 61 14.18 -19.67 -20.32
C ASP A 61 13.91 -19.05 -18.95
N LYS A 62 12.97 -19.66 -18.22
CA LYS A 62 12.59 -19.24 -16.86
C LYS A 62 13.73 -19.29 -15.83
N THR A 63 14.82 -19.98 -16.11
CA THR A 63 15.97 -20.08 -15.18
C THR A 63 17.00 -18.98 -15.41
N ASN A 64 16.90 -18.25 -16.52
CA ASN A 64 17.82 -17.20 -16.94
C ASN A 64 17.08 -15.89 -17.27
N VAL A 65 16.14 -15.51 -16.42
CA VAL A 65 15.44 -14.21 -16.50
C VAL A 65 16.43 -13.08 -16.22
N THR A 66 16.47 -12.07 -17.08
CA THR A 66 17.37 -10.90 -16.98
C THR A 66 16.60 -9.60 -16.75
N LYS A 67 15.29 -9.57 -17.00
CA LYS A 67 14.43 -8.40 -16.78
C LYS A 67 13.04 -8.81 -16.29
N ILE A 68 12.47 -7.97 -15.43
CA ILE A 68 11.07 -8.02 -14.96
C ILE A 68 10.47 -6.62 -15.12
N GLU A 69 9.20 -6.56 -15.53
CA GLU A 69 8.42 -5.33 -15.67
C GLU A 69 6.98 -5.58 -15.22
N VAL A 70 6.39 -4.67 -14.42
CA VAL A 70 4.94 -4.66 -14.20
C VAL A 70 4.32 -3.85 -15.34
N ILE A 71 3.57 -4.52 -16.22
CA ILE A 71 2.98 -3.90 -17.42
C ILE A 71 1.51 -3.53 -17.22
N GLN A 72 0.87 -4.08 -16.18
CA GLN A 72 -0.47 -3.74 -15.74
C GLN A 72 -0.56 -3.83 -14.23
N ASP A 73 -1.07 -2.78 -13.59
CA ASP A 73 -1.29 -2.73 -12.15
C ASP A 73 -2.50 -3.60 -11.74
N PRO A 74 -2.59 -4.02 -10.47
CA PRO A 74 -3.82 -4.59 -9.94
C PRO A 74 -5.03 -3.66 -10.12
N THR A 75 -6.22 -4.25 -10.26
CA THR A 75 -7.46 -3.51 -10.49
C THR A 75 -7.88 -2.68 -9.26
N LYS A 76 -7.55 -3.16 -8.06
CA LYS A 76 -7.78 -2.44 -6.80
C LYS A 76 -6.48 -1.81 -6.29
N MET A 77 -6.45 -0.49 -6.22
CA MET A 77 -5.32 0.29 -5.71
C MET A 77 -5.66 1.15 -4.48
N THR A 78 -6.93 1.23 -4.08
CA THR A 78 -7.38 1.97 -2.91
C THR A 78 -8.00 1.02 -1.90
N TYR A 79 -7.58 1.14 -0.64
CA TYR A 79 -7.91 0.25 0.46
C TYR A 79 -8.25 1.06 1.71
N THR A 80 -9.01 0.46 2.61
CA THR A 80 -9.11 0.91 4.01
C THR A 80 -8.01 0.23 4.82
N GLU A 81 -7.45 0.92 5.81
CA GLU A 81 -6.50 0.33 6.76
C GLU A 81 -7.09 -0.93 7.41
N GLY A 82 -6.28 -1.98 7.51
CA GLY A 82 -6.69 -3.31 7.93
C GLY A 82 -7.20 -4.21 6.79
N GLU A 83 -7.46 -3.69 5.59
CA GLU A 83 -7.79 -4.54 4.45
C GLU A 83 -6.55 -5.24 3.90
N LYS A 84 -6.76 -6.44 3.35
CA LYS A 84 -5.75 -7.19 2.61
C LYS A 84 -5.65 -6.70 1.15
N PRO A 85 -4.44 -6.65 0.57
CA PRO A 85 -4.28 -6.28 -0.83
C PRO A 85 -4.87 -7.37 -1.74
N ALA A 86 -5.25 -6.96 -2.94
CA ALA A 86 -5.64 -7.86 -4.02
C ALA A 86 -4.71 -7.65 -5.22
N HIS A 87 -4.20 -8.74 -5.78
CA HIS A 87 -3.30 -8.73 -6.94
C HIS A 87 -4.05 -9.00 -8.26
N ASP A 88 -5.38 -9.09 -8.22
CA ASP A 88 -6.21 -9.33 -9.41
C ASP A 88 -5.98 -8.28 -10.49
N GLY A 89 -5.82 -8.73 -11.73
CA GLY A 89 -5.54 -7.88 -12.88
C GLY A 89 -4.06 -7.52 -13.10
N ILE A 90 -3.15 -7.84 -12.17
CA ILE A 90 -1.73 -7.61 -12.38
C ILE A 90 -1.22 -8.40 -13.59
N LYS A 91 -0.39 -7.76 -14.42
CA LYS A 91 0.39 -8.45 -15.47
C LYS A 91 1.86 -8.07 -15.36
N VAL A 92 2.70 -9.09 -15.45
CA VAL A 92 4.15 -8.97 -15.39
C VAL A 92 4.75 -9.49 -16.69
N LYS A 93 5.72 -8.76 -17.24
CA LYS A 93 6.52 -9.19 -18.38
C LYS A 93 7.91 -9.59 -17.89
N LEU A 94 8.35 -10.78 -18.29
CA LEU A 94 9.70 -11.28 -18.04
C LEU A 94 10.47 -11.37 -19.34
N THR A 95 11.77 -11.09 -19.29
CA THR A 95 12.70 -11.26 -20.42
C THR A 95 13.85 -12.16 -20.01
N ASP A 96 14.20 -13.15 -20.83
CA ASP A 96 15.35 -14.04 -20.60
C ASP A 96 16.67 -13.50 -21.21
N LYS A 97 17.77 -14.21 -20.98
CA LYS A 97 19.10 -13.88 -21.54
C LYS A 97 19.17 -13.83 -23.08
N ASN A 98 18.25 -14.50 -23.77
CA ASN A 98 18.15 -14.55 -25.22
C ASN A 98 17.14 -13.52 -25.76
N GLY A 99 16.63 -12.63 -24.90
CA GLY A 99 15.64 -11.62 -25.24
C GLY A 99 14.25 -12.19 -25.54
N ASN A 100 13.97 -13.46 -25.22
CA ASN A 100 12.61 -13.99 -25.30
C ASN A 100 11.78 -13.42 -24.16
N THR A 101 10.50 -13.16 -24.42
CA THR A 101 9.61 -12.57 -23.44
C THR A 101 8.38 -13.41 -23.20
N VAL A 102 7.88 -13.39 -21.97
CA VAL A 102 6.57 -13.93 -21.61
C VAL A 102 5.82 -12.90 -20.77
N GLU A 103 4.50 -12.85 -20.95
CA GLU A 103 3.59 -12.08 -20.12
C GLU A 103 2.79 -13.05 -19.25
N ILE A 104 2.72 -12.76 -17.96
CA ILE A 104 2.08 -13.62 -16.97
C ILE A 104 1.10 -12.82 -16.12
N GLY A 105 -0.05 -13.44 -15.82
CA GLY A 105 -1.03 -12.90 -14.88
C GLY A 105 -0.88 -13.44 -13.46
N LYS A 106 -1.76 -13.00 -12.54
CA LYS A 106 -1.82 -13.42 -11.12
C LYS A 106 -1.62 -14.93 -10.93
N ASP A 107 -2.42 -15.74 -11.63
CA ASP A 107 -2.43 -17.21 -11.45
C ASP A 107 -1.14 -17.91 -11.87
N GLN A 108 -0.30 -17.22 -12.67
CA GLN A 108 0.96 -17.76 -13.18
C GLN A 108 2.18 -17.29 -12.37
N LEU A 109 2.04 -16.28 -11.50
CA LEU A 109 3.17 -15.67 -10.79
C LEU A 109 4.01 -16.71 -10.05
N ALA A 110 3.37 -17.56 -9.24
CA ALA A 110 4.05 -18.60 -8.48
C ALA A 110 4.78 -19.63 -9.38
N GLY A 111 4.17 -20.01 -10.51
CA GLY A 111 4.77 -20.93 -11.48
C GLY A 111 6.04 -20.39 -12.14
N TYR A 112 6.18 -19.06 -12.21
CA TYR A 112 7.36 -18.36 -12.69
C TYR A 112 8.27 -17.85 -11.55
N GLY A 113 7.97 -18.19 -10.29
CA GLY A 113 8.74 -17.74 -9.13
C GLY A 113 8.66 -16.23 -8.89
N VAL A 114 7.61 -15.57 -9.40
CA VAL A 114 7.35 -14.16 -9.15
C VAL A 114 6.53 -14.02 -7.87
N THR A 115 6.98 -13.13 -6.99
CA THR A 115 6.23 -12.73 -5.78
C THR A 115 5.87 -11.26 -5.87
N VAL A 116 4.77 -10.85 -5.22
CA VAL A 116 4.31 -9.46 -5.20
C VAL A 116 4.11 -9.03 -3.75
N THR A 117 4.67 -7.87 -3.38
CA THR A 117 4.50 -7.28 -2.06
C THR A 117 3.78 -5.93 -2.15
N PRO A 118 2.87 -5.59 -1.22
CA PRO A 118 2.46 -6.40 -0.05
C PRO A 118 1.68 -7.66 -0.44
N ALA A 119 1.82 -8.74 0.34
CA ALA A 119 1.20 -10.04 0.07
C ALA A 119 -0.29 -10.04 0.45
N GLU A 120 -1.12 -10.83 -0.25
CA GLU A 120 -2.59 -10.88 -0.06
C GLU A 120 -3.03 -11.41 1.31
N ASP A 121 -2.12 -11.98 2.11
CA ASP A 121 -2.38 -12.46 3.47
C ASP A 121 -2.01 -11.43 4.56
N LYS A 122 -1.49 -10.25 4.19
CA LYS A 122 -1.07 -9.19 5.12
C LYS A 122 -2.02 -8.01 5.07
N ASP A 123 -2.46 -7.58 6.24
CA ASP A 123 -3.26 -6.37 6.39
C ASP A 123 -2.41 -5.13 6.05
N LEU A 124 -3.00 -4.20 5.30
CA LEU A 124 -2.36 -2.95 4.93
C LEU A 124 -2.47 -1.93 6.06
N THR A 125 -1.38 -1.19 6.31
CA THR A 125 -1.37 -0.04 7.23
C THR A 125 -1.11 1.25 6.47
N VAL A 126 -1.62 2.37 6.99
CA VAL A 126 -1.34 3.68 6.40
C VAL A 126 0.16 3.97 6.43
N LYS A 127 0.81 3.66 7.56
CA LYS A 127 2.24 3.89 7.78
C LYS A 127 3.13 3.12 6.81
N ASP A 128 2.82 1.84 6.57
CA ASP A 128 3.74 0.95 5.85
C ASP A 128 3.42 0.83 4.37
N ASN A 129 2.20 1.14 3.93
CA ASN A 129 1.76 0.84 2.57
C ASN A 129 1.22 2.03 1.77
N ASN A 130 0.72 3.08 2.41
CA ASN A 130 0.21 4.24 1.68
C ASN A 130 1.33 4.90 0.85
N ASP A 131 0.98 5.34 -0.36
CA ASP A 131 1.88 5.96 -1.34
C ASP A 131 3.07 5.09 -1.79
N LYS A 132 3.01 3.78 -1.55
CA LYS A 132 3.99 2.80 -2.05
C LYS A 132 3.41 1.95 -3.19
N PRO A 133 4.21 1.54 -4.18
CA PRO A 133 3.73 0.65 -5.23
C PRO A 133 3.62 -0.79 -4.72
N PHE A 134 2.91 -1.63 -5.47
CA PHE A 134 3.18 -3.06 -5.44
C PHE A 134 4.56 -3.33 -6.04
N VAL A 135 5.31 -4.25 -5.45
CA VAL A 135 6.66 -4.62 -5.91
C VAL A 135 6.65 -6.09 -6.31
N ALA A 136 6.80 -6.36 -7.59
CA ALA A 136 7.03 -7.70 -8.13
C ALA A 136 8.52 -8.05 -8.04
N LYS A 137 8.84 -9.27 -7.61
CA LYS A 137 10.20 -9.77 -7.46
C LYS A 137 10.35 -11.15 -8.08
N VAL A 138 11.50 -11.41 -8.69
CA VAL A 138 11.86 -12.72 -9.23
C VAL A 138 13.36 -12.99 -9.08
N ASN A 139 13.72 -14.25 -8.87
CA ASN A 139 15.12 -14.68 -8.89
C ASN A 139 15.58 -14.80 -10.35
N GLY A 140 16.38 -13.83 -10.80
CA GLY A 140 16.94 -13.78 -12.15
C GLY A 140 18.46 -13.84 -12.16
N LYS A 141 19.03 -13.34 -13.26
CA LYS A 141 20.46 -13.27 -13.55
C LYS A 141 20.87 -11.84 -13.91
N ASP A 142 22.08 -11.46 -13.54
CA ASP A 142 22.71 -10.24 -14.06
C ASP A 142 23.29 -10.46 -15.47
N ALA A 143 23.89 -9.41 -16.05
CA ALA A 143 24.50 -9.48 -17.39
C ALA A 143 25.67 -10.49 -17.49
N GLN A 144 26.24 -10.90 -16.36
CA GLN A 144 27.31 -11.89 -16.27
C GLN A 144 26.79 -13.31 -15.96
N GLY A 145 25.47 -13.51 -15.87
CA GLY A 145 24.86 -14.79 -15.54
C GLY A 145 24.89 -15.17 -14.05
N LYS A 146 25.26 -14.24 -13.15
CA LYS A 146 25.21 -14.46 -11.69
C LYS A 146 23.79 -14.27 -11.17
N ALA A 147 23.41 -15.03 -10.16
CA ALA A 147 22.09 -14.91 -9.53
C ALA A 147 21.86 -13.51 -8.98
N LYS A 148 20.69 -12.94 -9.25
CA LYS A 148 20.30 -11.59 -8.82
C LYS A 148 18.79 -11.51 -8.62
N GLU A 149 18.33 -10.94 -7.51
CA GLU A 149 16.93 -10.57 -7.36
C GLU A 149 16.62 -9.39 -8.30
N LEU A 150 15.62 -9.56 -9.15
CA LEU A 150 15.11 -8.52 -10.02
C LEU A 150 13.78 -8.02 -9.46
N THR A 151 13.56 -6.71 -9.53
CA THR A 151 12.37 -6.07 -8.98
C THR A 151 11.72 -5.14 -10.00
N ALA A 152 10.40 -5.10 -10.02
CA ALA A 152 9.63 -4.11 -10.78
C ALA A 152 8.48 -3.57 -9.92
N ASN A 153 8.27 -2.26 -10.00
CA ASN A 153 7.19 -1.60 -9.28
C ASN A 153 5.96 -1.48 -10.19
N SER A 154 4.77 -1.56 -9.61
CA SER A 154 3.55 -1.08 -10.25
C SER A 154 3.69 0.40 -10.62
N LYS A 155 2.96 0.82 -11.65
CA LYS A 155 2.96 2.20 -12.13
C LYS A 155 2.29 3.13 -11.11
N ASN A 156 1.12 2.72 -10.61
CA ASN A 156 0.40 3.45 -9.59
C ASN A 156 0.83 3.02 -8.19
N LYS A 157 0.61 3.93 -7.23
CA LYS A 157 0.84 3.71 -5.81
C LYS A 157 -0.46 3.25 -5.13
N ILE A 158 -0.30 2.46 -4.08
CA ILE A 158 -1.38 2.02 -3.21
C ILE A 158 -1.85 3.23 -2.39
N THR A 159 -3.15 3.44 -2.32
CA THR A 159 -3.78 4.37 -1.38
C THR A 159 -4.39 3.58 -0.24
N VAL A 160 -3.99 3.88 0.99
CA VAL A 160 -4.58 3.29 2.20
C VAL A 160 -5.22 4.41 3.01
N ASN A 161 -6.53 4.36 3.13
CA ASN A 161 -7.33 5.31 3.90
C ASN A 161 -7.43 4.83 5.35
N PRO A 162 -7.22 5.70 6.36
CA PRO A 162 -7.38 5.32 7.76
C PRO A 162 -8.77 4.74 8.04
N GLN A 163 -8.83 3.70 8.86
CA GLN A 163 -10.09 3.14 9.33
C GLN A 163 -10.82 4.20 10.17
N GLN A 164 -12.10 4.42 9.89
CA GLN A 164 -12.92 5.40 10.62
C GLN A 164 -13.44 4.81 11.93
N SER A 165 -13.46 5.64 12.98
CA SER A 165 -14.02 5.29 14.27
C SER A 165 -15.52 4.99 14.17
N ASN A 166 -15.93 3.94 14.86
CA ASN A 166 -17.33 3.54 15.01
C ASN A 166 -17.87 3.83 16.42
N GLU A 167 -17.08 4.46 17.30
CA GLU A 167 -17.49 4.81 18.65
C GLU A 167 -18.60 5.87 18.60
N ASP A 168 -19.67 5.67 19.37
CA ASP A 168 -20.76 6.65 19.43
C ASP A 168 -20.38 7.87 20.29
N VAL A 169 -19.47 7.67 21.26
CA VAL A 169 -19.12 8.64 22.28
C VAL A 169 -17.62 8.58 22.57
N ILE A 170 -16.94 9.73 22.48
CA ILE A 170 -15.50 9.84 22.72
C ILE A 170 -15.24 11.00 23.70
N PRO A 171 -14.93 10.72 24.98
CA PRO A 171 -14.64 11.75 25.96
C PRO A 171 -13.19 12.23 25.85
N TYR A 172 -12.97 13.52 26.11
CA TYR A 172 -11.65 14.14 26.13
C TYR A 172 -11.62 15.36 27.06
N VAL A 173 -10.42 15.83 27.40
CA VAL A 173 -10.23 17.06 28.15
C VAL A 173 -9.87 18.17 27.16
N PRO A 174 -10.70 19.22 26.98
CA PRO A 174 -10.41 20.30 26.05
C PRO A 174 -9.18 21.09 26.51
N ALA A 175 -8.41 21.63 25.57
CA ALA A 175 -7.29 22.50 25.89
C ALA A 175 -7.79 23.84 26.45
N ASN A 176 -8.80 24.42 25.78
CA ASN A 176 -9.50 25.61 26.23
C ASN A 176 -10.72 25.24 27.09
N LYS A 177 -10.53 25.28 28.42
CA LYS A 177 -11.59 25.00 29.40
C LYS A 177 -12.68 26.07 29.48
N THR A 178 -12.48 27.25 28.90
CA THR A 178 -13.52 28.30 28.88
C THR A 178 -14.48 28.14 27.71
N GLU A 179 -14.02 27.55 26.61
CA GLU A 179 -14.83 27.24 25.41
C GLU A 179 -14.78 25.73 25.09
N PRO A 180 -15.31 24.88 25.99
CA PRO A 180 -15.06 23.43 25.93
C PRO A 180 -15.74 22.72 24.77
N THR A 181 -16.66 23.37 24.07
CA THR A 181 -17.36 22.85 22.89
C THR A 181 -16.82 23.41 21.57
N ASN A 182 -15.67 24.11 21.59
CA ASN A 182 -15.06 24.64 20.38
C ASN A 182 -14.54 23.48 19.49
N PRO A 183 -15.06 23.30 18.26
CA PRO A 183 -14.66 22.20 17.38
C PRO A 183 -13.20 22.29 16.88
N ASN A 184 -12.61 23.49 16.97
CA ASN A 184 -11.22 23.75 16.59
C ASN A 184 -10.26 23.68 17.79
N ASP A 185 -10.74 23.27 18.98
CA ASP A 185 -9.86 23.06 20.13
C ASP A 185 -8.80 21.99 19.81
N THR A 186 -7.56 22.26 20.21
CA THR A 186 -6.40 21.43 19.83
C THR A 186 -6.48 20.01 20.39
N ASN A 187 -7.26 19.78 21.45
CA ASN A 187 -7.44 18.47 22.06
C ASN A 187 -8.67 17.72 21.55
N VAL A 188 -9.44 18.26 20.59
CA VAL A 188 -10.53 17.49 19.96
C VAL A 188 -9.92 16.24 19.30
N PRO A 189 -10.27 15.03 19.74
CA PRO A 189 -9.62 13.81 19.30
C PRO A 189 -9.64 13.66 17.77
N THR A 190 -8.50 13.28 17.21
CA THR A 190 -8.35 12.88 15.81
C THR A 190 -8.37 11.37 15.64
N THR A 191 -8.17 10.62 16.73
CA THR A 191 -8.33 9.17 16.80
C THR A 191 -9.13 8.77 18.04
N ASP A 192 -9.79 7.62 17.98
CA ASP A 192 -10.44 7.02 19.14
C ASP A 192 -9.45 6.22 20.01
N LYS A 193 -9.97 5.55 21.04
CA LYS A 193 -9.18 4.71 21.96
C LYS A 193 -8.48 3.52 21.28
N ASP A 194 -8.98 3.09 20.12
CA ASP A 194 -8.43 1.97 19.34
C ASP A 194 -7.51 2.48 18.23
N GLY A 195 -7.27 3.79 18.14
CA GLY A 195 -6.42 4.42 17.13
C GLY A 195 -7.11 4.69 15.80
N LYS A 196 -8.42 4.45 15.68
CA LYS A 196 -9.16 4.70 14.43
C LYS A 196 -9.43 6.18 14.25
N ALA A 197 -9.37 6.66 13.01
CA ALA A 197 -9.54 8.07 12.69
C ALA A 197 -10.96 8.57 13.03
N VAL A 198 -11.04 9.75 13.64
CA VAL A 198 -12.29 10.40 14.01
C VAL A 198 -12.57 11.52 13.01
N ASP A 199 -13.60 11.32 12.18
CA ASP A 199 -14.16 12.36 11.33
C ASP A 199 -15.05 13.30 12.15
N LYS A 200 -14.45 14.39 12.65
CA LYS A 200 -15.10 15.39 13.51
C LYS A 200 -16.41 15.93 12.93
N THR A 201 -16.57 15.95 11.60
CA THR A 201 -17.78 16.49 10.97
C THR A 201 -19.02 15.62 11.25
N LYS A 202 -18.82 14.37 11.66
CA LYS A 202 -19.86 13.41 12.03
C LYS A 202 -20.22 13.43 13.52
N TYR A 203 -19.60 14.29 14.32
CA TYR A 203 -19.85 14.38 15.75
C TYR A 203 -20.36 15.77 16.13
N ASP A 204 -21.23 15.79 17.13
CA ASP A 204 -21.58 16.97 17.92
C ASP A 204 -20.70 16.99 19.18
N ILE A 205 -20.51 18.17 19.78
CA ILE A 205 -19.70 18.34 20.99
C ILE A 205 -20.60 18.85 22.12
N VAL A 206 -20.61 18.12 23.23
CA VAL A 206 -21.17 18.59 24.50
C VAL A 206 -20.08 18.62 25.55
N ALA A 207 -20.25 19.43 26.59
CA ALA A 207 -19.27 19.53 27.66
C ALA A 207 -19.90 19.53 29.05
N PHE A 208 -19.14 19.04 30.01
CA PHE A 208 -19.46 19.04 31.43
C PHE A 208 -18.37 19.81 32.17
N LYS A 209 -18.77 20.74 33.04
CA LYS A 209 -17.85 21.69 33.66
C LYS A 209 -18.18 21.89 35.14
N VAL A 210 -17.16 21.96 35.98
CA VAL A 210 -17.28 22.51 37.34
C VAL A 210 -17.30 24.04 37.23
N THR A 211 -18.41 24.67 37.60
CA THR A 211 -18.58 26.14 37.54
C THR A 211 -18.58 26.79 38.94
N ASP A 212 -18.23 26.05 39.99
CA ASP A 212 -18.01 26.67 41.31
C ASP A 212 -16.81 27.63 41.27
N ALA A 213 -16.95 28.78 41.93
CA ALA A 213 -15.87 29.75 42.09
C ALA A 213 -14.67 29.13 42.80
N ASP A 214 -14.93 28.24 43.76
CA ASP A 214 -13.96 27.39 44.40
C ASP A 214 -13.90 26.02 43.71
N LYS A 215 -13.00 25.93 42.73
CA LYS A 215 -12.73 24.72 41.95
C LYS A 215 -12.19 23.55 42.78
N THR A 216 -11.87 23.75 44.06
CA THR A 216 -11.40 22.69 44.95
C THR A 216 -12.54 21.87 45.56
N LYS A 217 -13.79 22.35 45.48
CA LYS A 217 -14.96 21.67 46.04
C LYS A 217 -15.34 20.36 45.34
N GLY A 218 -14.93 20.19 44.09
CA GLY A 218 -15.17 18.95 43.38
C GLY A 218 -14.55 18.85 42.00
N SER A 219 -14.83 17.72 41.37
CA SER A 219 -14.25 17.35 40.07
C SER A 219 -15.16 16.37 39.34
N LEU A 220 -14.83 16.05 38.09
CA LEU A 220 -15.55 15.13 37.23
C LEU A 220 -14.71 13.91 36.91
N THR A 221 -15.33 12.74 36.90
CA THR A 221 -14.70 11.50 36.43
C THR A 221 -15.55 10.85 35.34
N LEU A 222 -14.92 10.48 34.21
CA LEU A 222 -15.54 9.71 33.14
C LEU A 222 -14.53 8.72 32.55
N GLY A 223 -14.73 7.43 32.80
CA GLY A 223 -13.80 6.39 32.39
C GLY A 223 -12.41 6.62 32.96
N LYS A 224 -11.41 6.81 32.08
CA LYS A 224 -10.01 7.07 32.47
C LYS A 224 -9.72 8.53 32.78
N LEU A 225 -10.64 9.45 32.50
CA LEU A 225 -10.50 10.86 32.81
C LEU A 225 -10.90 11.06 34.27
N ASP A 226 -9.93 11.06 35.17
CA ASP A 226 -10.17 11.21 36.61
C ASP A 226 -9.92 12.64 37.09
N LYS A 227 -10.75 13.10 38.02
CA LYS A 227 -10.63 14.40 38.73
C LYS A 227 -10.43 15.61 37.80
N GLN A 228 -11.16 15.65 36.70
CA GLN A 228 -11.11 16.75 35.75
C GLN A 228 -12.07 17.89 36.13
N GLN A 229 -11.68 19.12 35.82
CA GLN A 229 -12.57 20.28 36.00
C GLN A 229 -13.54 20.44 34.83
N VAL A 230 -13.15 19.96 33.65
CA VAL A 230 -13.94 20.00 32.43
C VAL A 230 -13.72 18.72 31.65
N ILE A 231 -14.81 18.12 31.19
CA ILE A 231 -14.78 16.97 30.28
C ILE A 231 -15.68 17.32 29.10
N SER A 232 -15.12 17.28 27.90
CA SER A 232 -15.87 17.39 26.65
C SER A 232 -16.10 16.00 26.07
N VAL A 233 -17.17 15.86 25.31
CA VAL A 233 -17.58 14.58 24.76
C VAL A 233 -17.98 14.81 23.30
N LEU A 234 -17.27 14.15 22.40
CA LEU A 234 -17.75 13.98 21.03
C LEU A 234 -18.87 12.94 21.05
N VAL A 235 -20.01 13.29 20.47
CA VAL A 235 -21.18 12.41 20.35
C VAL A 235 -21.56 12.31 18.89
N LYS A 236 -21.65 11.09 18.36
CA LYS A 236 -21.96 10.88 16.94
C LYS A 236 -23.31 11.50 16.60
N LYS A 237 -23.36 12.30 15.53
CA LYS A 237 -24.56 13.05 15.11
C LYS A 237 -25.78 12.13 14.98
N GLY A 238 -26.90 12.60 15.51
CA GLY A 238 -28.15 11.85 15.56
C GLY A 238 -28.26 10.86 16.72
N SER A 239 -27.23 10.73 17.57
CA SER A 239 -27.32 9.93 18.79
C SER A 239 -28.23 10.58 19.83
N LYS A 240 -28.84 9.72 20.66
CA LYS A 240 -29.64 10.11 21.81
C LYS A 240 -28.83 10.02 23.10
N TRP A 241 -29.35 10.64 24.16
CA TRP A 241 -28.72 10.64 25.49
C TRP A 241 -28.55 9.24 26.10
N GLU A 242 -29.32 8.24 25.66
CA GLU A 242 -29.14 6.83 26.04
C GLU A 242 -27.71 6.29 25.79
N LYS A 243 -27.00 6.84 24.79
CA LYS A 243 -25.63 6.44 24.46
C LYS A 243 -24.58 7.23 25.23
N VAL A 244 -24.93 8.39 25.78
CA VAL A 244 -23.99 9.29 26.44
C VAL A 244 -23.86 8.93 27.91
N THR A 245 -22.66 8.51 28.31
CA THR A 245 -22.34 8.38 29.73
C THR A 245 -22.03 9.76 30.30
N VAL A 246 -22.86 10.23 31.22
CA VAL A 246 -22.66 11.49 31.94
C VAL A 246 -21.50 11.33 32.93
N PRO A 247 -20.55 12.27 33.01
CA PRO A 247 -19.51 12.23 34.02
C PRO A 247 -20.06 12.18 35.44
N THR A 248 -19.36 11.46 36.31
CA THR A 248 -19.67 11.44 37.75
C THR A 248 -19.14 12.72 38.39
N ILE A 249 -19.95 13.38 39.21
CA ILE A 249 -19.54 14.52 40.03
C ILE A 249 -18.93 13.98 41.33
N ASN A 250 -17.67 14.30 41.58
CA ASN A 250 -16.97 13.98 42.82
C ASN A 250 -16.95 15.21 43.72
N VAL A 251 -17.35 15.04 44.99
CA VAL A 251 -17.20 16.07 46.04
C VAL A 251 -15.93 15.84 46.85
N THR A 252 -15.20 16.91 47.17
CA THR A 252 -13.93 16.81 47.93
C THR A 252 -14.17 16.58 49.42
N ASP A 253 -15.18 17.25 50.00
CA ASP A 253 -15.63 17.02 51.38
C ASP A 253 -17.16 16.84 51.44
N SER A 254 -17.58 15.59 51.53
CA SER A 254 -19.00 15.20 51.61
C SER A 254 -19.73 15.69 52.88
N LYS A 255 -19.00 16.19 53.90
CA LYS A 255 -19.62 16.72 55.12
C LYS A 255 -20.10 18.16 54.96
N THR A 256 -19.43 18.92 54.09
CA THR A 256 -19.66 20.37 53.92
C THR A 256 -20.22 20.73 52.55
N THR A 257 -20.07 19.84 51.55
CA THR A 257 -20.44 20.08 50.16
C THR A 257 -21.28 18.92 49.60
N LYS A 258 -22.31 19.20 48.81
CA LYS A 258 -23.19 18.18 48.22
C LYS A 258 -23.35 18.38 46.72
N ALA A 259 -23.10 17.35 45.92
CA ALA A 259 -23.39 17.43 44.49
C ALA A 259 -24.91 17.58 44.25
N ASN A 260 -25.27 18.65 43.53
CA ASN A 260 -26.65 19.03 43.20
C ASN A 260 -26.98 18.76 41.72
N GLY A 261 -26.23 17.85 41.09
CA GLY A 261 -26.41 17.46 39.69
C GLY A 261 -25.87 18.48 38.70
N TYR A 262 -26.43 18.49 37.48
CA TYR A 262 -26.02 19.37 36.39
C TYR A 262 -27.05 20.46 36.11
N LYS A 263 -26.58 21.64 35.72
CA LYS A 263 -27.38 22.74 35.19
C LYS A 263 -26.93 23.12 33.77
N PRO A 264 -27.82 23.12 32.75
CA PRO A 264 -29.19 22.61 32.81
C PRO A 264 -29.23 21.13 33.20
N SER A 265 -30.39 20.63 33.61
CA SER A 265 -30.56 19.21 33.91
C SER A 265 -30.25 18.36 32.68
N ILE A 266 -29.70 17.16 32.90
CA ILE A 266 -29.43 16.23 31.79
C ILE A 266 -30.77 15.83 31.15
N PRO A 267 -30.89 15.89 29.81
CA PRO A 267 -32.10 15.49 29.11
C PRO A 267 -32.48 14.02 29.32
N ALA A 268 -33.73 13.66 29.01
CA ALA A 268 -34.15 12.26 29.06
C ALA A 268 -33.36 11.42 28.06
N THR A 269 -33.15 10.13 28.37
CA THR A 269 -32.34 9.22 27.54
C THR A 269 -32.84 9.08 26.10
N THR A 270 -34.14 9.31 25.86
CA THR A 270 -34.75 9.27 24.53
C THR A 270 -34.53 10.53 23.69
N GLU A 271 -34.07 11.62 24.29
CA GLU A 271 -33.86 12.90 23.61
C GLU A 271 -32.56 12.90 22.79
N ALA A 272 -32.58 13.62 21.67
CA ALA A 272 -31.40 13.81 20.83
C ALA A 272 -30.36 14.68 21.53
N VAL A 273 -29.09 14.40 21.30
CA VAL A 273 -28.01 15.26 21.76
C VAL A 273 -27.96 16.53 20.91
N VAL A 274 -27.82 17.67 21.56
CA VAL A 274 -27.76 18.99 20.92
C VAL A 274 -26.32 19.51 20.98
N ASN A 275 -25.76 19.83 19.82
CA ASN A 275 -24.41 20.35 19.68
C ASN A 275 -24.19 21.65 20.48
N GLY A 276 -23.00 21.82 21.04
CA GLY A 276 -22.56 23.03 21.73
C GLY A 276 -23.12 23.21 23.15
N LYS A 277 -23.84 22.22 23.70
CA LYS A 277 -24.40 22.34 25.06
C LYS A 277 -23.32 22.10 26.11
N VAL A 278 -23.35 22.96 27.14
CA VAL A 278 -22.49 22.86 28.33
C VAL A 278 -23.38 22.61 29.55
N TYR A 279 -23.01 21.62 30.35
CA TYR A 279 -23.69 21.17 31.55
C TYR A 279 -22.79 21.43 32.76
N GLU A 280 -23.24 22.27 33.67
CA GLU A 280 -22.44 22.76 34.79
C GLU A 280 -22.75 21.95 36.06
N ALA A 281 -21.76 21.27 36.61
CA ALA A 281 -21.87 20.56 37.87
C ALA A 281 -22.11 21.56 39.01
N GLN A 282 -23.14 21.30 39.81
CA GLN A 282 -23.54 22.10 40.96
C GLN A 282 -23.14 21.39 42.26
N PHE A 283 -22.72 22.16 43.27
CA PHE A 283 -22.19 21.71 44.55
C PHE A 283 -22.93 22.34 45.74
#